data_AF-W4V859-F1
#
_entry.id   AF-W4V859-F1
#
_cell.length_a   1.000
_cell.length_b   1.000
_cell.length_c   1.000
_cell.angle_alpha   90.00
_cell.angle_beta   90.00
_cell.angle_gamma   90.00
#
_symmetry.space_group_name_H-M   'P 1'
#
loop_
_entity.id
_entity.type
_entity.pdbx_description
1 polymer ?
#
loop_
_entity_poly.entity_id
_entity_poly.type
_entity_poly.pdbx_seq_one_letter_code
_entity_poly.pdbx_strand_id
1 'polypeptide(L)'
;MTIDIVKDRLAQSDCKDGFILDGFPRTIYQAEKLDEILKDLAIELDYALNIYVPDEEIIKRMSGRRVCSKCGMSYHILYNQPKEKDLCDSCNSALVQRDDDKEETVIQRLNTYHKQTEPLIEYYEKKAKLLTVHGQESVDDTTKEVLNALSGAKV
;
A
#
# COMPACT_ATOMS: atom_id res chain seq x y z
N MET A 1 20.37 -4.60 -4.62
CA MET A 1 19.81 -5.23 -3.40
C MET A 1 18.30 -5.45 -3.50
N THR A 2 17.44 -4.42 -3.51
CA THR A 2 15.97 -4.64 -3.61
C THR A 2 15.54 -5.28 -4.93
N ILE A 3 16.13 -4.85 -6.05
CA ILE A 3 15.83 -5.37 -7.40
C ILE A 3 16.14 -6.88 -7.50
N ASP A 4 17.28 -7.30 -6.96
CA ASP A 4 17.73 -8.69 -6.98
C ASP A 4 16.80 -9.60 -6.14
N ILE A 5 16.37 -9.11 -4.97
CA ILE A 5 15.40 -9.81 -4.11
C ILE A 5 14.06 -10.03 -4.83
N VAL A 6 13.58 -9.02 -5.58
CA VAL A 6 12.33 -9.14 -6.34
C VAL A 6 12.49 -10.18 -7.47
N LYS A 7 13.61 -10.17 -8.19
CA LYS A 7 13.89 -11.16 -9.24
C LYS A 7 13.89 -12.59 -8.69
N ASP A 8 14.62 -12.82 -7.60
CA ASP A 8 14.72 -14.13 -6.96
C ASP A 8 13.36 -14.61 -6.42
N ARG A 9 12.53 -13.66 -5.93
CA ARG A 9 11.20 -13.96 -5.40
C ARG A 9 10.20 -14.35 -6.50
N LEU A 10 10.21 -13.63 -7.62
CA LEU A 10 9.31 -13.88 -8.75
C LEU A 10 9.64 -15.19 -9.49
N ALA A 11 10.87 -15.69 -9.38
CA ALA A 11 11.27 -16.97 -9.97
C ALA A 11 10.76 -18.21 -9.20
N GLN A 12 10.17 -18.03 -8.02
CA GLN A 12 9.66 -19.13 -7.20
C GLN A 12 8.37 -19.72 -7.78
N SER A 13 8.11 -21.01 -7.51
CA SER A 13 6.99 -21.72 -8.12
C SER A 13 5.62 -21.22 -7.69
N ASP A 14 5.50 -20.59 -6.53
CA ASP A 14 4.25 -20.04 -6.01
C ASP A 14 3.85 -18.71 -6.66
N CYS A 15 4.75 -18.07 -7.44
CA CYS A 15 4.45 -16.88 -8.23
C CYS A 15 3.93 -17.19 -9.64
N LYS A 16 3.82 -18.47 -10.02
CA LYS A 16 3.39 -18.88 -11.37
C LYS A 16 1.95 -18.52 -11.70
N ASP A 17 1.07 -18.60 -10.70
CA ASP A 17 -0.36 -18.30 -10.87
C ASP A 17 -0.68 -16.80 -10.69
N GLY A 18 0.34 -15.99 -10.40
CA GLY A 18 0.22 -14.55 -10.18
C GLY A 18 0.97 -14.08 -8.94
N PHE A 19 1.03 -12.77 -8.78
CA PHE A 19 1.67 -12.12 -7.63
C PHE A 19 1.09 -10.72 -7.41
N ILE A 20 1.31 -10.20 -6.22
CA ILE A 20 1.08 -8.79 -5.89
C ILE A 20 2.40 -8.25 -5.34
N LEU A 21 2.91 -7.19 -5.97
CA LEU A 21 4.07 -6.46 -5.46
C LEU A 21 3.57 -5.33 -4.56
N ASP A 22 3.66 -5.53 -3.25
CA ASP A 22 3.30 -4.51 -2.27
C ASP A 22 4.52 -3.65 -1.90
N GLY A 23 4.43 -2.36 -2.17
CA GLY A 23 5.47 -1.39 -1.84
C GLY A 23 6.69 -1.41 -2.76
N PHE A 24 6.62 -2.04 -3.94
CA PHE A 24 7.63 -1.97 -5.01
C PHE A 24 6.93 -1.99 -6.38
N PRO A 25 7.33 -1.14 -7.34
CA PRO A 25 8.37 -0.11 -7.26
C PRO A 25 7.91 1.16 -6.53
N ARG A 26 8.88 1.94 -6.04
CA ARG A 26 8.66 3.27 -5.42
C ARG A 26 9.29 4.43 -6.18
N THR A 27 10.05 4.14 -7.23
CA THR A 27 10.71 5.13 -8.09
C THR A 27 10.65 4.68 -9.55
N ILE A 28 10.79 5.63 -10.50
CA ILE A 28 10.87 5.33 -11.94
C ILE A 28 11.98 4.32 -12.24
N TYR A 29 13.18 4.52 -11.67
CA TYR A 29 14.30 3.59 -11.86
C TYR A 29 13.97 2.16 -11.42
N GLN A 30 13.23 2.00 -10.31
CA GLN A 30 12.78 0.67 -9.87
C GLN A 30 11.74 0.07 -10.82
N ALA A 31 10.86 0.89 -11.40
CA ALA A 31 9.87 0.42 -12.37
C ALA A 31 10.52 -0.02 -13.69
N GLU A 32 11.50 0.73 -14.19
CA GLU A 32 12.30 0.33 -15.37
C GLU A 32 13.05 -0.98 -15.11
N LYS A 33 13.60 -1.16 -13.90
CA LYS A 33 14.26 -2.41 -13.52
C LYS A 33 13.29 -3.57 -13.33
N LEU A 34 12.08 -3.31 -12.85
CA LEU A 34 11.02 -4.30 -12.81
C LEU A 34 10.65 -4.77 -14.22
N ASP A 35 10.52 -3.86 -15.19
CA ASP A 35 10.24 -4.25 -16.57
C ASP A 35 11.32 -5.18 -17.14
N GLU A 36 12.60 -4.86 -16.91
CA GLU A 36 13.72 -5.70 -17.34
C GLU A 36 13.60 -7.11 -16.74
N ILE A 37 13.31 -7.21 -15.44
CA ILE A 37 13.12 -8.50 -14.76
C ILE A 37 11.94 -9.27 -15.34
N LEU A 38 10.78 -8.61 -15.51
CA LEU A 38 9.58 -9.26 -16.02
C LEU A 38 9.79 -9.75 -17.45
N LYS A 39 10.48 -8.97 -18.28
CA LYS A 39 10.87 -9.36 -19.64
C LYS A 39 11.81 -10.57 -19.63
N ASP A 40 12.83 -10.60 -18.78
CA ASP A 40 13.74 -11.75 -18.64
C ASP A 40 13.00 -13.04 -18.24
N LEU A 41 11.97 -12.91 -17.40
CA LEU A 41 11.16 -14.02 -16.91
C LEU A 41 9.99 -14.38 -17.84
N ALA A 42 9.82 -13.66 -18.95
CA ALA A 42 8.67 -13.77 -19.86
C ALA A 42 7.31 -13.63 -19.13
N ILE A 43 7.25 -12.75 -18.14
CA ILE A 43 6.06 -12.38 -17.39
C ILE A 43 5.57 -11.02 -17.87
N GLU A 44 4.26 -10.88 -18.07
CA GLU A 44 3.64 -9.59 -18.30
C GLU A 44 3.00 -9.07 -17.00
N LEU A 45 3.23 -7.80 -16.67
CA LEU A 45 2.49 -7.15 -15.59
C LEU A 45 1.09 -6.81 -16.09
N ASP A 46 0.03 -7.27 -15.43
CA ASP A 46 -1.33 -6.91 -15.82
C ASP A 46 -1.62 -5.44 -15.51
N TYR A 47 -1.52 -5.07 -14.23
CA TYR A 47 -1.91 -3.76 -13.75
C TYR A 47 -1.00 -3.23 -12.65
N ALA A 48 -0.90 -1.90 -12.58
CA ALA A 48 -0.45 -1.16 -11.41
C ALA A 48 -1.69 -0.51 -10.77
N LEU A 49 -2.02 -0.91 -9.54
CA LEU A 49 -3.17 -0.40 -8.83
C LEU A 49 -2.79 0.83 -8.00
N ASN A 50 -3.40 1.97 -8.31
CA ASN A 50 -3.30 3.20 -7.53
C ASN A 50 -4.55 3.37 -6.65
N ILE A 51 -4.39 3.19 -5.34
CA ILE A 51 -5.45 3.47 -4.37
C ILE A 51 -5.30 4.92 -3.93
N TYR A 52 -6.07 5.81 -4.55
CA TYR A 52 -6.03 7.24 -4.30
C TYR A 52 -6.81 7.59 -3.03
N VAL A 53 -6.16 8.32 -2.13
CA VAL A 53 -6.76 8.92 -0.93
C VAL A 53 -6.16 10.32 -0.77
N PRO A 54 -6.97 11.37 -0.50
CA PRO A 54 -6.44 12.71 -0.25
C PRO A 54 -5.47 12.76 0.94
N ASP A 55 -4.42 13.56 0.84
CA ASP A 55 -3.40 13.71 1.88
C ASP A 55 -3.98 14.04 3.26
N GLU A 56 -4.98 14.93 3.31
CA GLU A 56 -5.62 15.32 4.56
C GLU A 56 -6.28 14.12 5.27
N GLU A 57 -6.88 13.22 4.50
CA GLU A 57 -7.45 11.99 5.04
C GLU A 57 -6.38 11.00 5.49
N ILE A 58 -5.27 10.88 4.73
CA ILE A 58 -4.13 10.04 5.11
C ILE A 58 -3.54 10.54 6.43
N ILE A 59 -3.30 11.85 6.56
CA ILE A 59 -2.77 12.47 7.77
C ILE A 59 -3.71 12.20 8.94
N LYS A 60 -5.01 12.43 8.78
CA LYS A 60 -6.02 12.17 9.82
C LYS A 60 -6.06 10.71 10.24
N ARG A 61 -6.01 9.77 9.29
CA ARG A 61 -6.05 8.32 9.54
C ARG A 61 -4.79 7.83 10.24
N MET A 62 -3.62 8.28 9.81
CA MET A 62 -2.35 7.84 10.36
C MET A 62 -2.11 8.43 11.75
N SER A 63 -2.31 9.74 11.94
CA SER A 63 -2.16 10.42 13.24
C SER A 63 -3.10 9.88 14.33
N GLY A 64 -4.29 9.43 13.92
CA GLY A 64 -5.26 8.81 14.82
C GLY A 64 -4.99 7.34 15.13
N ARG A 65 -4.07 6.67 14.43
CA ARG A 65 -3.81 5.24 14.61
C ARG A 65 -3.16 4.96 15.97
N ARG A 66 -3.61 3.89 16.61
CA ARG A 66 -3.02 3.30 17.80
C ARG A 66 -2.77 1.83 17.54
N VAL A 67 -1.71 1.29 18.13
CA VAL A 67 -1.34 -0.11 17.99
C VAL A 67 -1.10 -0.67 19.38
N CYS A 68 -1.63 -1.86 19.64
CA CYS A 68 -1.34 -2.55 20.88
C CYS A 68 0.15 -2.93 20.92
N SER A 69 0.84 -2.47 21.98
CA SER A 69 2.26 -2.73 22.22
C SER A 69 2.64 -4.21 22.33
N LYS A 70 1.66 -5.09 22.56
CA LYS A 70 1.89 -6.53 22.77
C LYS A 70 1.40 -7.40 21.62
N CYS A 71 0.15 -7.23 21.18
CA CYS A 71 -0.46 -8.12 20.19
C CYS A 71 -0.57 -7.52 18.79
N GLY A 72 -0.17 -6.26 18.59
CA GLY A 72 -0.17 -5.61 17.27
C GLY A 72 -1.56 -5.22 16.73
N MET A 73 -2.65 -5.47 17.47
CA MET A 73 -3.98 -5.02 17.04
C MET A 73 -4.02 -3.51 16.85
N SER A 74 -4.65 -3.08 15.75
CA SER A 74 -4.74 -1.67 15.40
C SER A 74 -6.08 -1.09 15.82
N TYR A 75 -6.02 0.13 16.33
CA TYR A 75 -7.11 0.96 16.81
C TYR A 75 -7.01 2.33 16.16
N HIS A 76 -8.07 3.12 16.27
CA HIS A 76 -8.08 4.51 15.88
C HIS A 76 -8.86 5.33 16.89
N ILE A 77 -8.37 6.52 17.25
CA ILE A 77 -9.02 7.41 18.24
C ILE A 77 -10.43 7.90 17.86
N LEU A 78 -10.95 7.55 16.67
CA LEU A 78 -12.26 7.99 16.16
C LEU A 78 -13.02 6.81 15.54
N TYR A 79 -12.40 6.11 14.58
CA TYR A 79 -13.10 5.12 13.76
C TYR A 79 -13.08 3.70 14.32
N ASN A 80 -12.11 3.36 15.18
CA ASN A 80 -11.99 2.05 15.80
C ASN A 80 -11.47 2.23 17.23
N GLN A 81 -12.30 2.86 18.07
CA GLN A 81 -11.93 3.17 19.44
C GLN A 81 -11.90 1.90 20.28
N PRO A 82 -10.92 1.75 21.19
CA PRO A 82 -10.98 0.69 22.18
C PRO A 82 -12.17 0.91 23.12
N LYS A 83 -12.65 -0.17 23.74
CA LYS A 83 -13.71 -0.10 24.76
C LYS A 83 -13.27 0.71 25.97
N GLU A 84 -12.01 0.54 26.36
CA GLU A 84 -11.37 1.31 27.43
C GLU A 84 -10.23 2.16 26.86
N LYS A 85 -10.18 3.44 27.27
CA LYS A 85 -9.18 4.38 26.75
C LYS A 85 -7.76 3.84 26.98
N ASP A 86 -6.95 3.87 25.93
CA ASP A 86 -5.54 3.47 25.91
C ASP A 86 -5.27 1.97 26.21
N LEU A 87 -6.29 1.11 26.24
CA LEU A 87 -6.17 -0.33 26.50
C LEU A 87 -6.67 -1.18 25.33
N CYS A 88 -5.94 -2.25 25.02
CA CYS A 88 -6.33 -3.21 23.99
C CYS A 88 -7.46 -4.13 24.48
N ASP A 89 -8.56 -4.20 23.71
CA ASP A 89 -9.72 -5.04 24.04
C ASP A 89 -9.42 -6.55 24.08
N SER A 90 -8.34 -6.98 23.41
CA SER A 90 -7.97 -8.40 23.32
C SER A 90 -7.05 -8.85 24.45
N CYS A 91 -6.11 -8.02 24.88
CA CYS A 91 -5.06 -8.42 25.84
C CYS A 91 -4.77 -7.40 26.94
N ASN A 92 -5.58 -6.35 27.05
CA ASN A 92 -5.54 -5.31 28.08
C ASN A 92 -4.18 -4.58 28.20
N SER A 93 -3.34 -4.67 27.17
CA SER A 93 -2.03 -4.01 27.11
C SER A 93 -2.16 -2.60 26.54
N ALA A 94 -1.19 -1.73 26.85
CA ALA A 94 -1.20 -0.34 26.44
C ALA A 94 -1.23 -0.19 24.91
N LEU A 95 -2.08 0.73 24.46
CA LEU A 95 -2.11 1.21 23.09
C LEU A 95 -1.11 2.36 22.92
N VAL A 96 -0.29 2.28 21.89
CA VAL A 96 0.74 3.29 21.60
C VAL A 96 0.53 3.85 20.20
N GLN A 97 0.93 5.10 19.99
CA GLN A 97 1.11 5.66 18.65
C GLN A 97 2.53 5.32 18.20
N ARG A 98 2.68 4.78 16.99
CA ARG A 98 4.01 4.52 16.43
C ARG A 98 4.67 5.84 16.02
N ASP A 99 5.99 5.89 16.03
CA ASP A 99 6.71 7.09 15.62
C ASP A 99 6.40 7.49 14.16
N ASP A 100 6.23 6.50 13.27
CA ASP A 100 5.90 6.72 11.87
C ASP A 100 4.44 7.16 11.60
N ASP A 101 3.63 7.22 12.65
CA ASP A 101 2.24 7.71 12.66
C ASP A 101 2.14 9.14 13.21
N LYS A 102 3.24 9.77 13.65
CA LYS A 102 3.22 11.17 14.04
C LYS A 102 2.96 12.04 12.83
N GLU A 103 2.10 13.05 12.98
CA GLU A 103 1.67 13.93 11.89
C GLU A 103 2.85 14.51 11.08
N GLU A 104 3.85 15.06 11.76
CA GLU A 104 5.08 15.57 11.13
C GLU A 104 5.81 14.51 10.26
N THR A 105 5.83 13.27 10.73
CA THR A 105 6.48 12.15 10.03
C THR A 105 5.62 11.69 8.85
N VAL A 106 4.29 11.67 9.00
CA VAL A 106 3.36 11.36 7.91
C VAL A 106 3.48 12.39 6.79
N ILE A 107 3.53 13.68 7.12
CA ILE A 107 3.73 14.76 6.15
C ILE A 107 5.06 14.59 5.41
N GLN A 108 6.15 14.27 6.10
CA GLN A 108 7.45 14.01 5.45
C GLN A 108 7.41 12.79 4.51
N ARG A 109 6.68 11.73 4.90
CA ARG A 109 6.48 10.54 4.06
C ARG A 109 5.66 10.86 2.81
N LEU A 110 4.57 11.63 2.94
CA LEU A 110 3.77 12.10 1.80
C LEU A 110 4.62 12.93 0.84
N ASN A 111 5.40 13.89 1.36
CA ASN A 111 6.32 14.68 0.53
C ASN A 111 7.32 13.80 -0.26
N THR A 112 7.79 12.71 0.34
CA THR A 112 8.67 11.76 -0.34
C THR A 112 7.91 10.96 -1.39
N TYR A 113 6.68 10.52 -1.07
CA TYR A 113 5.78 9.85 -2.00
C TYR A 113 5.53 10.70 -3.26
N HIS A 114 5.11 11.96 -3.13
CA HIS A 114 4.86 12.83 -4.30
C HIS A 114 6.10 13.05 -5.15
N LYS A 115 7.29 13.10 -4.53
CA LYS A 115 8.54 13.31 -5.26
C LYS A 115 9.04 12.08 -6.00
N GLN A 116 8.83 10.89 -5.44
CA GLN A 116 9.52 9.68 -5.90
C GLN A 116 8.56 8.65 -6.49
N THR A 117 7.38 8.49 -5.89
CA THR A 117 6.44 7.42 -6.19
C THR A 117 5.27 7.91 -7.04
N GLU A 118 4.71 9.09 -6.79
CA GLU A 118 3.63 9.66 -7.61
C GLU A 118 3.94 9.74 -9.12
N PRO A 119 5.19 10.02 -9.57
CA PRO A 119 5.53 9.95 -11.00
C PRO A 119 5.28 8.57 -11.64
N LEU A 120 5.15 7.51 -10.84
CA LEU A 120 4.78 6.19 -11.35
C LEU A 120 3.35 6.12 -11.88
N ILE A 121 2.46 7.01 -11.45
CA ILE A 121 1.10 7.14 -11.99
C ILE A 121 1.19 7.38 -13.49
N GLU A 122 1.87 8.45 -13.90
CA GLU A 122 2.05 8.80 -15.31
C GLU A 122 2.82 7.70 -16.08
N TYR A 123 3.81 7.07 -15.42
CA TYR A 123 4.59 5.98 -16.00
C TYR A 123 3.71 4.77 -16.39
N TYR A 124 2.81 4.33 -15.50
CA TYR A 124 1.92 3.20 -15.76
C TYR A 124 0.69 3.58 -16.60
N GLU A 125 0.24 4.84 -16.56
CA GLU A 125 -0.78 5.35 -17.49
C GLU A 125 -0.31 5.28 -18.94
N LYS A 126 0.91 5.73 -19.22
CA LYS A 126 1.51 5.67 -20.57
C LYS A 126 1.62 4.24 -21.11
N LYS A 127 1.63 3.25 -20.24
CA LYS A 127 1.66 1.83 -20.58
C LYS A 127 0.27 1.20 -20.69
N ALA A 128 -0.79 1.98 -20.44
CA ALA A 128 -2.16 1.50 -20.30
C ALA A 128 -2.32 0.38 -19.25
N LYS A 129 -1.55 0.46 -18.16
CA LYS A 129 -1.56 -0.53 -17.06
C LYS A 129 -2.01 0.07 -15.72
N LEU A 130 -2.24 1.38 -15.63
CA LEU A 130 -2.71 1.98 -14.38
C LEU A 130 -4.22 1.74 -14.20
N LEU A 131 -4.59 1.19 -13.06
CA LEU A 131 -5.97 1.21 -12.55
C LEU A 131 -6.01 2.09 -11.31
N THR A 132 -6.85 3.12 -11.32
CA THR A 132 -7.04 4.00 -10.15
C THR A 132 -8.35 3.68 -9.47
N VAL A 133 -8.30 3.52 -8.15
CA VAL A 133 -9.46 3.30 -7.27
C VAL A 133 -9.42 4.34 -6.16
N HIS A 134 -10.57 4.91 -5.82
CA HIS A 134 -10.67 5.83 -4.68
C HIS A 134 -10.84 5.03 -3.39
N GLY A 135 -9.95 5.23 -2.42
CA GLY A 135 -10.06 4.63 -1.10
C GLY A 135 -11.32 5.11 -0.39
N GLN A 136 -12.08 4.18 0.18
CA GLN A 136 -13.33 4.43 0.90
C GLN A 136 -13.09 4.54 2.40
N GLU A 137 -14.11 4.96 3.16
CA GLU A 137 -14.04 5.02 4.63
C GLU A 137 -13.80 3.64 5.25
N SER A 138 -14.45 2.60 4.72
CA SER A 138 -14.32 1.22 5.15
C SER A 138 -13.34 0.43 4.28
N VAL A 139 -12.68 -0.56 4.89
CA VAL A 139 -11.80 -1.50 4.18
C VAL A 139 -12.61 -2.37 3.22
N ASP A 140 -13.81 -2.79 3.63
CA ASP A 140 -14.67 -3.66 2.83
C ASP A 140 -15.12 -2.97 1.53
N ASP A 141 -15.49 -1.69 1.59
CA ASP A 141 -15.91 -0.96 0.40
C ASP A 141 -14.73 -0.64 -0.52
N THR A 142 -13.57 -0.29 0.05
CA THR A 142 -12.33 -0.17 -0.75
C THR A 142 -11.99 -1.49 -1.44
N THR A 143 -12.16 -2.62 -0.76
CA THR A 143 -11.91 -3.96 -1.31
C THR A 143 -12.84 -4.26 -2.48
N LYS A 144 -14.14 -3.93 -2.35
CA LYS A 144 -15.11 -4.09 -3.45
C LYS A 144 -14.70 -3.28 -4.67
N GLU A 145 -14.33 -2.01 -4.48
CA GLU A 145 -13.91 -1.14 -5.59
C GLU A 145 -12.66 -1.68 -6.29
N VAL A 146 -11.67 -2.18 -5.54
CA VAL A 146 -10.48 -2.82 -6.10
C VAL A 146 -10.84 -4.07 -6.91
N LEU A 147 -11.69 -4.95 -6.38
CA LEU A 147 -12.12 -6.15 -7.10
C LEU A 147 -12.94 -5.81 -8.35
N ASN A 148 -13.79 -4.79 -8.29
CA ASN A 148 -14.53 -4.29 -9.45
C ASN A 148 -13.60 -3.76 -10.54
N ALA A 149 -12.58 -2.98 -10.17
CA ALA A 149 -11.58 -2.47 -11.11
C ALA A 149 -10.80 -3.61 -11.78
N LEU A 150 -10.38 -4.62 -11.00
CA LEU A 150 -9.62 -5.76 -11.52
C LEU A 150 -10.47 -6.71 -12.38
N SER A 151 -11.75 -6.91 -12.05
CA SER A 151 -12.65 -7.80 -12.80
C SER A 151 -13.20 -7.19 -14.09
N GLY A 152 -13.34 -5.85 -14.14
CA GLY A 152 -13.72 -5.12 -15.34
C GLY A 152 -12.57 -4.89 -16.33
N ALA A 153 -11.33 -5.04 -15.87
CA ALA A 153 -10.15 -4.91 -16.70
C ALA A 153 -9.88 -6.24 -17.43
N LYS A 154 -9.69 -6.19 -18.75
CA LYS A 154 -9.54 -7.40 -19.57
C LYS A 154 -8.25 -8.14 -19.20
N VAL A 155 -8.37 -9.41 -18.84
CA VAL A 155 -7.27 -10.39 -18.88
C VAL A 155 -6.95 -10.71 -20.34
#